data_AF-A0A484Z3H9-F1
#
_entry.id   AF-A0A484Z3H9-F1
#
_cell.length_a   1.000
_cell.length_b   1.000
_cell.length_c   1.000
_cell.angle_alpha   90.00
_cell.angle_beta   90.00
_cell.angle_gamma   90.00
#
_symmetry.space_group_name_H-M   'P 1'
#
loop_
_entity.id
_entity.type
_entity.pdbx_description
1 polymer ?
#
loop_
_entity_poly.entity_id
_entity_poly.type
_entity_poly.pdbx_seq_one_letter_code
_entity_poly.pdbx_strand_id
1 'polypeptide(L)' 'MMALTGNPDVKFLHCLPAFHDDQTTLGKQMAKEFDLHGGMEVTDEVFESPASIVFDQAENRMHTIKAVMVATLGE' A
#
# COMPACT_ATOMS: atom_id res chain seq x y z
N MET A 1 -8.28 11.02 7.41
CA MET A 1 -8.30 9.75 8.20
C MET A 1 -7.04 9.60 9.06
N MET A 2 -5.84 9.70 8.48
CA MET A 2 -4.55 9.59 9.22
C MET A 2 -4.44 10.52 10.44
N ALA A 3 -4.94 11.76 10.36
CA ALA A 3 -4.91 12.73 11.46
C ALA A 3 -5.70 12.28 12.71
N LEU A 4 -6.72 11.43 12.57
CA LEU A 4 -7.53 10.95 13.70
C LEU A 4 -6.76 10.03 14.65
N THR A 5 -5.61 9.53 14.22
CA THR A 5 -4.71 8.71 15.05
C THR A 5 -4.08 9.52 16.19
N GLY A 6 -4.02 10.85 16.07
CA GLY A 6 -3.37 11.73 17.04
C GLY A 6 -1.85 11.56 17.13
N ASN A 7 -1.25 10.74 16.26
CA ASN A 7 0.17 10.45 16.24
C ASN A 7 0.82 11.07 14.99
N PRO A 8 1.70 12.07 15.11
CA PRO A 8 2.37 12.69 13.97
C PRO A 8 3.31 11.71 13.23
N ASP A 9 3.76 10.64 13.89
CA ASP A 9 4.69 9.67 13.32
C ASP A 9 3.99 8.46 12.68
N VAL A 10 2.66 8.44 12.63
CA VAL A 10 1.92 7.32 12.03
C VAL A 10 2.38 7.06 10.59
N LYS A 11 2.45 5.77 10.23
CA LYS A 11 2.82 5.32 8.90
C LYS A 11 1.69 4.51 8.28
N PHE A 12 1.61 4.58 6.96
CA PHE A 12 0.64 3.83 6.17
C PHE A 12 1.33 2.60 5.54
N LEU A 13 0.65 1.46 5.65
CA LEU A 13 1.09 0.15 5.15
C LEU A 13 -0.05 -0.43 4.31
N HIS A 14 0.29 -1.11 3.22
CA HIS A 14 -0.66 -1.80 2.36
C HIS A 14 0.06 -2.86 1.53
N CYS A 15 -0.48 -4.07 1.50
CA CYS A 15 0.01 -5.10 0.59
C CYS A 15 -0.41 -4.76 -0.84
N LEU A 16 0.54 -4.56 -1.76
CA LEU A 16 0.25 -4.22 -3.16
C LEU A 16 -0.40 -5.39 -3.94
N PRO A 17 -1.22 -5.11 -4.97
CA PRO A 17 -1.56 -3.79 -5.52
C PRO A 17 -2.60 -3.02 -4.66
N ALA A 18 -2.67 -1.70 -4.86
CA ALA A 18 -3.66 -0.80 -4.25
C ALA A 18 -4.41 0.00 -5.33
N PHE A 19 -5.71 0.26 -5.15
CA PHE A 19 -6.51 1.17 -5.97
C PHE A 19 -6.52 2.57 -5.33
N HIS A 20 -5.39 3.26 -5.43
CA HIS A 20 -5.23 4.62 -4.89
C HIS A 20 -5.57 5.72 -5.90
N ASP A 21 -5.69 5.38 -7.19
CA ASP A 21 -5.99 6.32 -8.27
C ASP A 21 -6.81 5.69 -9.42
N ASP A 22 -7.03 6.47 -10.47
CA ASP A 22 -7.78 6.07 -11.67
C ASP A 22 -6.86 5.64 -12.82
N GLN A 23 -5.57 5.35 -12.57
CA GLN A 23 -4.57 5.05 -13.62
C GLN A 23 -4.56 3.57 -14.04
N THR A 24 -5.25 2.70 -13.31
CA THR A 24 -5.43 1.30 -13.70
C THR A 24 -6.74 1.09 -14.45
N THR A 25 -6.80 0.06 -15.30
CA THR A 25 -8.00 -0.26 -16.09
C THR A 25 -9.21 -0.53 -15.20
N LEU A 26 -9.04 -1.35 -14.16
CA LEU A 26 -10.10 -1.67 -13.21
C LEU A 26 -10.36 -0.49 -12.24
N GLY A 27 -9.32 0.22 -11.79
CA GLY A 27 -9.46 1.40 -10.94
C GLY A 27 -10.35 2.46 -11.60
N LYS A 28 -10.06 2.81 -12.86
CA LYS A 28 -10.87 3.77 -13.62
C LYS A 28 -12.32 3.35 -13.82
N GLN A 29 -12.56 2.05 -14.03
CA GLN A 29 -13.92 1.52 -14.17
C GLN A 29 -14.70 1.67 -12.85
N MET A 30 -14.12 1.22 -11.75
CA MET A 30 -14.79 1.26 -10.44
C MET A 30 -14.97 2.70 -9.95
N ALA A 31 -14.00 3.60 -10.20
CA ALA A 31 -14.13 5.01 -9.88
C ALA A 31 -15.35 5.64 -10.58
N LYS A 32 -15.58 5.30 -11.85
CA LYS A 32 -16.75 5.78 -12.60
C LYS A 32 -18.07 5.13 -12.17
N GLU A 33 -18.06 3.83 -11.87
CA GLU A 33 -19.27 3.09 -11.53
C GLU A 33 -19.80 3.45 -10.13
N PHE A 34 -18.89 3.69 -9.19
CA PHE A 34 -19.22 3.91 -7.78
C PHE A 34 -18.91 5.32 -7.28
N ASP A 35 -18.50 6.24 -8.17
CA ASP A 35 -18.11 7.61 -7.84
C ASP A 35 -16.97 7.70 -6.81
N LEU A 36 -15.95 6.86 -7.00
CA LEU A 36 -14.78 6.70 -6.12
C LEU A 36 -13.50 7.25 -6.77
N HIS A 37 -13.52 8.54 -7.11
CA HIS A 37 -12.37 9.21 -7.71
C HIS A 37 -11.29 9.58 -6.68
N GLY A 38 -10.02 9.41 -7.06
CA GLY A 38 -8.87 9.79 -6.21
C GLY A 38 -8.49 8.75 -5.14
N GLY A 39 -8.98 7.52 -5.31
CA GLY A 39 -8.64 6.35 -4.51
C GLY A 39 -9.84 5.70 -3.82
N MET A 40 -9.70 4.41 -3.52
CA MET A 40 -10.80 3.56 -3.03
C MET A 40 -10.57 3.15 -1.57
N GLU A 41 -9.72 2.16 -1.31
CA GLU A 41 -9.35 1.76 0.04
C GLU A 41 -8.36 2.72 0.70
N VAL A 42 -7.62 3.46 -0.12
CA VAL A 42 -6.70 4.51 0.28
C VAL A 42 -6.77 5.62 -0.76
N THR A 43 -6.72 6.88 -0.32
CA THR A 43 -6.65 8.01 -1.24
C THR A 43 -5.25 8.17 -1.81
N ASP A 44 -5.14 8.68 -3.04
CA ASP A 44 -3.85 8.97 -3.69
C ASP A 44 -2.96 9.85 -2.80
N GLU A 45 -3.56 10.84 -2.13
CA GLU A 45 -2.87 11.73 -1.19
C GLU A 45 -2.16 10.97 -0.06
N VAL A 46 -2.80 9.95 0.52
CA VAL A 46 -2.18 9.16 1.60
C VAL A 46 -1.15 8.19 1.03
N PHE A 47 -1.46 7.55 -0.10
CA PHE A 47 -0.59 6.57 -0.75
C PHE A 47 0.76 7.17 -1.19
N GLU A 48 0.74 8.39 -1.73
CA GLU A 48 1.93 9.12 -2.18
C GLU A 48 2.55 10.02 -1.09
N SER A 49 1.96 10.07 0.10
CA SER A 49 2.50 10.87 1.21
C SER A 49 3.80 10.31 1.77
N PRO A 50 4.64 11.13 2.44
CA PRO A 50 5.81 10.65 3.18
C PRO A 50 5.49 9.68 4.34
N ALA A 51 4.22 9.57 4.74
CA ALA A 51 3.81 8.59 5.75
C ALA A 51 3.66 7.18 5.15
N SER A 52 3.55 7.05 3.83
CA SER A 52 3.45 5.78 3.11
C SER A 52 4.81 5.10 3.03
N ILE A 53 4.87 3.86 3.54
CA ILE A 53 6.08 3.01 3.48
C ILE A 53 5.79 1.70 2.74
N VAL A 54 4.82 1.71 1.84
CA VAL A 54 4.35 0.53 1.11
C VAL A 54 5.41 -0.09 0.21
N PHE A 55 6.34 0.72 -0.34
CA PHE A 55 7.43 0.22 -1.16
C PHE A 55 8.54 -0.44 -0.33
N ASP A 56 8.90 0.13 0.83
CA ASP A 56 9.79 -0.53 1.79
C ASP A 56 9.18 -1.84 2.30
N GLN A 57 7.88 -1.83 2.59
CA GLN A 57 7.14 -3.03 2.96
C GLN A 57 7.17 -4.08 1.83
N ALA A 58 7.00 -3.65 0.57
CA ALA A 58 7.04 -4.53 -0.59
C ALA A 58 8.42 -5.15 -0.81
N GLU A 59 9.50 -4.37 -0.66
CA GLU A 59 10.89 -4.87 -0.74
C GLU A 59 11.17 -5.91 0.35
N ASN A 60 10.69 -5.66 1.58
CA ASN A 60 10.86 -6.57 2.71
C ASN A 60 10.23 -7.95 2.49
N ARG A 61 9.33 -8.13 1.51
CA ARG A 61 8.84 -9.45 1.09
C ARG A 61 9.98 -10.34 0.60
N MET A 62 10.94 -9.80 -0.16
CA MET A 62 12.08 -10.60 -0.66
C MET A 62 12.97 -11.07 0.49
N HIS A 63 13.29 -10.16 1.42
CA HIS A 63 14.15 -10.45 2.56
C HIS A 63 13.54 -11.50 3.49
N THR A 64 12.25 -11.37 3.81
CA THR A 64 11.54 -12.31 4.68
C THR A 64 11.38 -13.68 4.03
N ILE A 65 11.05 -13.75 2.74
CA ILE A 65 11.00 -15.01 2.00
C ILE A 65 12.39 -15.67 1.94
N LYS A 66 13.46 -14.90 1.73
CA LYS A 66 14.86 -15.40 1.78
C LYS A 66 15.18 -15.99 3.15
N ALA A 67 14.82 -15.32 4.23
CA ALA A 67 15.04 -15.83 5.59
C ALA A 67 14.34 -17.16 5.82
N VAL A 68 13.09 -17.31 5.33
CA VAL A 68 12.36 -18.59 5.38
C VAL A 68 13.10 -19.68 4.62
N MET A 69 13.60 -19.40 3.41
CA MET A 69 14.39 -20.39 2.65
C MET A 69 15.67 -20.79 3.38
N VAL A 70 16.44 -19.84 3.92
CA VAL A 70 17.66 -20.13 4.68
C VAL A 70 17.33 -20.95 5.93
N ALA A 71 16.28 -20.62 6.67
CA ALA A 71 15.91 -21.34 7.89
C ALA A 71 15.43 -22.78 7.64
N THR A 72 14.93 -23.07 6.44
CA THR A 72 14.32 -24.39 6.11
C THR A 72 15.17 -25.25 5.19
N LEU A 73 16.05 -24.64 4.39
CA LEU A 73 16.87 -25.29 3.37
C LEU A 73 18.36 -24.94 3.47
N GLY A 74 18.74 -23.96 4.30
CA GLY A 74 20.14 -23.63 4.54
C GLY A 74 20.79 -24.64 5.48
N GLU A 75 21.99 -25.08 5.12
CA GLU A 75 22.84 -25.94 5.96
C GLU A 75 23.41 -25.21 7.17
#